data_AF-A0A6A4AVS6-F1
#
_entry.id   AF-A0A6A4AVS6-F1
#
_cell.length_a   1.000
_cell.length_b   1.000
_cell.length_c   1.000
_cell.angle_alpha   90.00
_cell.angle_beta   90.00
_cell.angle_gamma   90.00
#
_symmetry.space_group_name_H-M   'P 1'
#
loop_
_entity.id
_entity.type
_entity.pdbx_description
1 polymer ?
#
loop_
_entity_poly.entity_id
_entity_poly.type
_entity_poly.pdbx_seq_one_letter_code
_entity_poly.pdbx_strand_id
1 'polypeptide(L)'
;MFAPKPVRQAVWVDLSNELAWPVNSTSTRQVADDTVSLLMAMGIEAQSYPSGLALQDWKPAAAGAELQKWKKKLRSAFGATGLGAGRQPVARQAG
;
A
#
# COMPACT_ATOMS: atom_id res chain seq x y z
N MET A 1 8.21 10.32 -8.22
CA MET A 1 8.46 9.39 -7.11
C MET A 1 7.77 9.93 -5.87
N PHE A 2 7.39 9.10 -4.89
CA PHE A 2 6.78 9.59 -3.64
C PHE A 2 7.79 10.39 -2.82
N ALA A 3 7.33 11.44 -2.14
CA ALA A 3 8.05 12.13 -1.08
C ALA A 3 7.36 11.87 0.28
N PRO A 4 7.62 10.72 0.94
CA PRO A 4 6.96 10.38 2.20
C PRO A 4 7.51 11.24 3.36
N LYS A 5 6.62 11.80 4.18
CA LYS A 5 6.97 12.49 5.42
C LYS A 5 6.20 11.90 6.60
N PRO A 6 6.86 11.43 7.67
CA PRO A 6 6.18 11.05 8.91
C PRO A 6 5.50 12.29 9.51
N VAL A 7 4.20 12.20 9.76
CA VAL A 7 3.39 13.30 10.33
C VAL A 7 2.72 12.91 11.64
N ARG A 8 2.51 11.61 11.87
CA ARG A 8 2.00 11.07 13.13
C ARG A 8 2.53 9.66 13.37
N GLN A 9 2.38 9.15 14.59
CA GLN A 9 2.61 7.74 14.86
C GLN A 9 1.53 6.88 14.19
N ALA A 10 1.92 5.69 13.72
CA ALA A 10 0.99 4.71 13.18
C ALA A 10 0.04 4.22 14.29
N VAL A 11 -1.24 4.16 13.99
CA VAL A 11 -2.25 3.55 14.87
C VAL A 11 -2.48 2.12 14.39
N TRP A 12 -2.40 1.16 15.31
CA TRP A 12 -2.49 -0.27 14.96
C TRP A 12 -3.81 -0.65 14.28
N VAL A 13 -4.93 -0.06 14.69
CA VAL A 13 -6.24 -0.33 14.08
C VAL A 13 -6.23 0.03 12.58
N ASP A 14 -5.72 1.21 12.22
CA ASP A 14 -5.64 1.65 10.83
C ASP A 14 -4.65 0.81 10.03
N LEU A 15 -3.46 0.58 10.59
CA LEU A 15 -2.41 -0.20 9.93
C LEU A 15 -2.83 -1.66 9.73
N SER A 16 -3.40 -2.32 10.73
CA SER A 16 -3.83 -3.72 10.63
C SER A 16 -4.96 -3.89 9.61
N ASN A 17 -5.90 -2.94 9.53
CA ASN A 17 -6.95 -2.96 8.53
C ASN A 17 -6.37 -2.83 7.12
N GLU A 18 -5.40 -1.93 6.91
CA GLU A 18 -4.72 -1.75 5.64
C GLU A 18 -3.84 -2.95 5.27
N LEU A 19 -3.19 -3.58 6.25
CA LEU A 19 -2.42 -4.80 6.04
C LEU A 19 -3.32 -6.00 5.71
N ALA A 20 -4.54 -6.09 6.24
CA ALA A 20 -5.46 -7.19 5.94
C ALA A 20 -5.99 -7.16 4.48
N TRP A 21 -5.89 -6.00 3.85
CA TRP A 21 -6.33 -5.77 2.49
C TRP A 21 -5.29 -6.25 1.45
N PRO A 22 -5.67 -7.05 0.45
CA PRO A 22 -4.79 -7.40 -0.67
C PRO A 22 -4.45 -6.14 -1.49
N VAL A 23 -3.26 -6.15 -2.08
CA VAL A 23 -2.84 -5.24 -3.15
C VAL A 23 -3.47 -5.69 -4.45
N ASN A 24 -4.09 -4.77 -5.16
CA ASN A 24 -4.58 -5.03 -6.51
C ASN A 24 -3.57 -4.50 -7.55
N SER A 25 -3.05 -5.38 -8.40
CA SER A 25 -1.99 -5.05 -9.36
C SER A 25 -2.51 -4.83 -10.80
N THR A 26 -3.79 -4.50 -10.96
CA THR A 26 -4.42 -4.29 -12.29
C THR A 26 -3.87 -3.06 -13.02
N SER A 27 -3.41 -2.04 -12.29
CA SER A 27 -2.96 -0.76 -12.86
C SER A 27 -1.86 -0.15 -12.00
N THR A 28 -0.91 0.56 -12.61
CA THR A 28 0.14 1.30 -11.88
C THR A 28 -0.44 2.40 -11.01
N ARG A 29 -1.54 3.03 -11.44
CA ARG A 29 -2.29 4.00 -10.61
C ARG A 29 -2.87 3.31 -9.38
N GLN A 30 -3.50 2.14 -9.52
CA GLN A 30 -4.03 1.41 -8.37
C GLN A 30 -2.92 1.02 -7.38
N VAL A 31 -1.77 0.58 -7.87
CA VAL A 31 -0.63 0.25 -7.00
C VAL A 31 -0.11 1.49 -6.27
N ALA A 32 -0.09 2.63 -6.93
CA ALA A 32 0.30 3.89 -6.31
C ALA A 32 -0.73 4.37 -5.27
N ASP A 33 -2.04 4.25 -5.54
CA ASP A 33 -3.10 4.54 -4.58
C ASP A 33 -3.02 3.61 -3.36
N ASP A 34 -2.87 2.30 -3.58
CA ASP A 34 -2.65 1.31 -2.51
C ASP A 34 -1.38 1.63 -1.68
N THR A 35 -0.35 2.21 -2.31
CA THR A 35 0.87 2.66 -1.61
C THR A 35 0.58 3.89 -0.75
N VAL A 36 -0.19 4.87 -1.25
CA VAL A 36 -0.60 6.05 -0.48
C VAL A 36 -1.44 5.64 0.73
N SER A 37 -2.41 4.74 0.56
CA SER A 37 -3.22 4.20 1.66
C SER A 37 -2.35 3.55 2.74
N LEU A 38 -1.35 2.75 2.35
CA LEU A 38 -0.40 2.15 3.29
C LEU A 38 0.42 3.20 4.04
N LEU A 39 0.95 4.22 3.34
CA LEU A 39 1.69 5.32 3.98
C LEU A 39 0.81 6.04 5.01
N MET A 40 -0.42 6.38 4.65
CA MET A 40 -1.38 7.06 5.53
C MET A 40 -1.70 6.23 6.78
N ALA A 41 -1.88 4.92 6.64
CA ALA A 41 -2.10 4.01 7.77
C ALA A 41 -0.87 3.92 8.70
N MET A 42 0.34 4.11 8.15
CA MET A 42 1.58 4.22 8.91
C MET A 42 1.81 5.61 9.53
N GLY A 43 0.89 6.57 9.33
CA GLY A 43 1.07 7.95 9.80
C GLY A 43 2.07 8.76 8.97
N ILE A 44 2.31 8.33 7.73
CA ILE A 44 3.20 8.96 6.77
C ILE A 44 2.37 9.58 5.65
N GLU A 45 2.56 10.86 5.40
CA GLU A 45 1.88 11.56 4.31
C GLU A 45 2.76 11.57 3.06
N ALA A 46 2.17 11.28 1.90
CA ALA A 46 2.85 11.42 0.61
C ALA A 46 2.78 12.89 0.16
N GLN A 47 3.86 13.65 0.37
CA GLN A 47 3.91 15.08 -0.01
C GLN A 47 3.91 15.29 -1.53
N SER A 48 4.24 14.25 -2.29
CA SER A 48 4.16 14.24 -3.74
C SER A 48 3.72 12.87 -4.22
N TYR A 49 2.96 12.88 -5.31
CA TYR A 49 2.50 11.69 -6.00
C TYR A 49 3.35 11.46 -7.27
N PRO A 50 3.66 10.22 -7.67
CA PRO A 50 4.36 9.94 -8.92
C PRO A 50 3.63 10.56 -10.11
N SER A 51 4.38 11.24 -10.99
CA SER A 51 3.79 11.79 -12.21
C SER A 51 3.25 10.68 -13.12
N GLY A 52 2.32 11.02 -14.01
CA GLY A 52 1.77 10.06 -14.97
C GLY A 52 2.87 9.36 -15.80
N LEU A 53 3.91 10.09 -16.20
CA LEU A 53 5.08 9.53 -16.89
C LEU A 53 5.84 8.52 -16.02
N ALA A 54 6.11 8.86 -14.75
CA ALA A 54 6.77 7.95 -13.84
C ALA A 54 5.94 6.67 -13.58
N LEU A 55 4.61 6.75 -13.64
CA LEU A 55 3.71 5.60 -13.55
C LEU A 55 3.67 4.76 -14.84
N GLN A 56 4.02 5.30 -16.01
CA GLN A 56 4.15 4.52 -17.24
C GLN A 56 5.40 3.65 -17.23
N ASP A 57 6.46 4.10 -16.56
CA ASP A 57 7.69 3.31 -16.40
C ASP A 57 7.51 2.11 -15.45
N TRP A 58 6.42 2.10 -14.67
CA TRP A 58 6.13 1.02 -13.74
C TRP A 58 5.47 -0.16 -14.45
N LYS A 59 5.90 -1.37 -14.11
CA LYS A 59 5.17 -2.59 -14.46
C LYS A 59 4.16 -2.89 -13.34
N PRO A 60 2.84 -2.88 -13.57
CA PRO A 60 1.82 -3.09 -12.53
C PRO A 60 2.09 -4.33 -11.67
N ALA A 61 2.42 -5.45 -12.31
CA ALA A 61 2.72 -6.71 -11.62
C ALA A 61 3.96 -6.64 -10.72
N ALA A 62 5.04 -6.00 -11.19
CA ALA A 62 6.28 -5.89 -10.43
C ALA A 62 6.12 -4.92 -9.24
N ALA A 63 5.51 -3.76 -9.48
CA ALA A 63 5.22 -2.79 -8.43
C ALA A 63 4.27 -3.36 -7.38
N GLY A 64 3.23 -4.07 -7.81
CA GLY A 64 2.30 -4.75 -6.92
C GLY A 64 2.93 -5.89 -6.11
N ALA A 65 3.83 -6.68 -6.71
CA ALA A 65 4.57 -7.73 -6.00
C ALA A 65 5.50 -7.15 -4.91
N GLU A 66 6.18 -6.05 -5.19
CA GLU A 66 7.01 -5.37 -4.18
C GLU A 66 6.15 -4.78 -3.05
N LEU A 67 4.99 -4.17 -3.37
CA LEU A 67 4.07 -3.69 -2.33
C LEU A 67 3.52 -4.84 -1.48
N GLN A 68 3.17 -5.97 -2.08
CA GLN A 68 2.74 -7.18 -1.36
C GLN A 68 3.83 -7.71 -0.43
N LYS A 69 5.08 -7.75 -0.91
CA LYS A 69 6.24 -8.17 -0.13
C LYS A 69 6.46 -7.25 1.07
N TRP A 70 6.34 -5.93 0.88
CA TRP A 70 6.42 -4.96 1.98
C TRP A 70 5.28 -5.14 3.00
N LYS A 71 4.04 -5.26 2.56
CA LYS A 71 2.91 -5.56 3.45
C LYS A 71 3.13 -6.86 4.24
N LYS A 72 3.64 -7.91 3.60
CA LYS A 72 3.98 -9.17 4.28
C LYS A 72 5.06 -8.98 5.35
N LYS A 73 6.12 -8.23 5.05
CA LYS A 73 7.17 -7.90 6.03
C LYS A 73 6.61 -7.14 7.23
N LEU A 74 5.74 -6.16 6.99
CA LEU A 74 5.08 -5.41 8.06
C LEU A 74 4.22 -6.34 8.93
N ARG A 75 3.35 -7.16 8.32
CA ARG A 75 2.57 -8.17 9.07
C ARG A 75 3.45 -9.03 9.95
N SER A 76 4.57 -9.54 9.42
CA SER A 76 5.52 -10.35 10.19
C SER A 76 6.17 -9.56 11.33
N ALA A 77 6.60 -8.32 11.10
CA ALA A 77 7.22 -7.48 12.13
C ALA A 77 6.27 -7.18 13.30
N PHE A 78 4.96 -7.12 13.04
CA PHE A 78 3.93 -6.91 14.06
C PHE A 78 3.24 -8.20 14.53
N GLY A 79 3.74 -9.39 14.16
CA GLY A 79 3.17 -10.68 14.58
C GLY A 79 1.78 -11.01 13.98
N ALA A 80 1.36 -10.31 12.93
CA ALA A 80 0.02 -10.34 12.36
C ALA A 80 -0.09 -11.13 11.05
N THR A 81 0.59 -12.27 10.98
CA THR A 81 0.77 -13.09 9.77
C THR A 81 -0.53 -13.68 9.20
N GLY A 82 -1.60 -13.76 10.00
CA GLY A 82 -2.92 -14.25 9.59
C GLY A 82 -3.86 -13.19 8.98
N LEU A 83 -3.48 -11.92 8.97
CA LEU A 83 -4.31 -10.84 8.43
C LEU A 83 -4.42 -10.96 6.90
N GLY A 84 -5.63 -11.20 6.39
CA GLY A 84 -5.95 -11.13 4.96
C GLY A 84 -6.20 -12.46 4.24
N ALA A 85 -6.12 -13.60 4.92
CA ALA A 85 -6.34 -14.92 4.31
C ALA A 85 -7.74 -15.14 3.68
N GLY A 86 -8.72 -14.26 3.97
CA GLY A 86 -10.09 -14.34 3.45
C GLY A 86 -10.56 -13.14 2.60
N ARG A 87 -9.72 -12.11 2.37
CA ARG A 87 -10.14 -10.95 1.55
C ARG A 87 -9.74 -11.18 0.08
N GLN A 88 -10.72 -11.23 -0.81
CA GLN A 88 -10.46 -11.35 -2.25
C GLN A 88 -9.83 -10.05 -2.81
N PRO A 89 -8.94 -10.14 -3.82
CA PRO A 89 -8.40 -8.96 -4.51
C PRO A 89 -9.50 -8.33 -5.36
N VAL A 90 -10.30 -7.46 -4.75
CA VAL A 90 -11.21 -6.58 -5.49
C VAL A 90 -10.55 -5.22 -5.65
N ALA A 91 -10.71 -4.59 -6.82
CA ALA A 91 -10.25 -3.23 -7.05
C ALA A 91 -10.93 -2.29 -6.05
N ARG A 92 -10.14 -1.60 -5.23
CA ARG A 92 -10.68 -0.53 -4.38
C ARG A 92 -10.81 0.72 -5.21
N GLN A 93 -12.02 1.27 -5.31
CA GLN A 93 -12.21 2.64 -5.74
C GLN A 93 -11.65 3.52 -4.63
N ALA A 94 -10.54 4.21 -4.88
CA ALA A 94 -10.16 5.36 -4.08
C ALA A 94 -11.22 6.44 -4.37
N GLY A 95 -12.09 6.68 -3.40
CA GLY A 95 -13.08 7.76 -3.44
C GLY A 95 -12.44 9.11 -3.17
#